data_AF-A0A8S9SDN3-F1
#
_entry.id   AF-A0A8S9SDN3-F1
#
_cell.length_a   1.000
_cell.length_b   1.000
_cell.length_c   1.000
_cell.angle_alpha   90.00
_cell.angle_beta   90.00
_cell.angle_gamma   90.00
#
_symmetry.space_group_name_H-M   'P 1'
#
loop_
_entity.id
_entity.type
_entity.pdbx_description
1 polymer ?
#
loop_
_entity_poly.entity_id
_entity_poly.type
_entity_poly.pdbx_seq_one_letter_code
_entity_poly.pdbx_strand_id
1 'polypeptide(L)'
;MGSESYQEAIEALTKLLIEKEELKTVAAAKVEQITAELKTGELAKGQSPKYMVFACSDSRVCPSHVLNFQPGDAFVVRNIANMVPPFDKAKYGGVGAAIEYAVLHLKVNHSFYNGLNHKGSLKWVALGYPPS
;
A
#
# COMPACT_ATOMS: atom_id res chain seq x y z
N MET A 1 -20.88 -22.64 -3.17
CA MET A 1 -20.93 -21.44 -2.29
C MET A 1 -19.62 -20.66 -2.24
N GLY A 2 -18.48 -21.25 -1.84
CA GLY A 2 -17.24 -20.48 -1.67
C GLY A 2 -16.50 -20.16 -2.98
N SER A 3 -16.38 -21.14 -3.88
CA SER A 3 -15.56 -21.04 -5.10
C SER A 3 -16.20 -20.19 -6.21
N GLU A 4 -17.50 -20.35 -6.47
CA GLU A 4 -18.17 -19.67 -7.59
C GLU A 4 -18.04 -18.14 -7.50
N SER A 5 -18.21 -17.58 -6.30
CA SER A 5 -18.13 -16.13 -6.07
C SER A 5 -16.74 -15.53 -6.35
N TYR A 6 -15.66 -16.29 -6.17
CA TYR A 6 -14.31 -15.83 -6.57
C TYR A 6 -14.12 -15.90 -8.08
N GLN A 7 -14.65 -16.93 -8.74
CA GLN A 7 -14.64 -17.07 -10.19
C GLN A 7 -15.37 -15.89 -10.85
N GLU A 8 -16.60 -15.59 -10.41
CA GLU A 8 -17.41 -14.45 -10.85
C GLU A 8 -16.67 -13.11 -10.69
N ALA A 9 -15.98 -12.92 -9.56
CA ALA A 9 -15.21 -11.70 -9.30
C ALA A 9 -13.98 -11.57 -10.22
N ILE A 10 -13.31 -12.68 -10.56
CA ILE A 10 -12.18 -12.71 -11.50
C ILE A 10 -12.65 -12.44 -12.94
N GLU A 11 -13.79 -13.01 -13.35
CA GLU A 11 -14.38 -12.78 -14.67
C GLU A 11 -14.86 -11.33 -14.82
N ALA A 12 -15.54 -10.78 -13.82
CA ALA A 12 -15.95 -9.38 -13.79
C ALA A 12 -14.75 -8.42 -13.86
N LEU A 13 -13.66 -8.70 -13.13
CA LEU A 13 -12.42 -7.94 -13.22
C LEU A 13 -11.79 -8.03 -14.61
N THR A 14 -11.76 -9.22 -15.20
CA THR A 14 -11.20 -9.45 -16.55
C THR A 14 -11.97 -8.65 -17.61
N LYS A 15 -13.30 -8.65 -17.55
CA LYS A 15 -14.15 -7.83 -18.42
C LYS A 15 -13.88 -6.33 -18.26
N LEU A 16 -13.79 -5.84 -17.02
CA LEU A 16 -13.50 -4.42 -16.73
C LEU A 16 -12.10 -3.97 -17.18
N LEU A 17 -11.14 -4.89 -17.33
CA LEU A 17 -9.81 -4.61 -17.87
C LEU A 17 -9.80 -4.50 -19.40
N ILE A 18 -10.72 -5.18 -20.08
CA ILE A 18 -10.94 -5.08 -21.54
C ILE A 18 -11.70 -3.79 -21.87
N GLU A 19 -12.78 -3.50 -21.14
CA GLU A 19 -13.63 -2.32 -21.39
C GLU A 19 -12.92 -0.97 -21.13
N LYS A 20 -11.77 -0.97 -20.44
CA LYS A 20 -11.03 0.24 -20.03
C LYS A 20 -9.74 0.46 -20.83
N GLU A 21 -9.72 0.13 -22.11
CA GLU A 21 -8.60 0.44 -23.01
C GLU A 21 -8.22 1.94 -22.99
N GLU A 22 -9.19 2.85 -22.94
CA GLU A 22 -8.92 4.29 -22.86
C GLU A 22 -8.21 4.72 -21.56
N LEU A 23 -8.36 3.94 -20.48
CA LEU A 23 -7.63 4.21 -19.24
C LEU A 23 -6.12 3.93 -19.41
N LYS A 24 -5.73 3.08 -20.38
CA LYS A 24 -4.32 2.74 -20.64
C LYS A 24 -3.52 3.95 -21.08
N THR A 25 -4.07 4.88 -21.86
CA THR A 25 -3.33 6.05 -22.38
C THR A 25 -3.04 7.08 -21.28
N VAL A 26 -4.05 7.43 -20.48
CA VAL A 26 -3.92 8.35 -19.34
C VAL A 26 -3.07 7.75 -18.22
N ALA A 27 -3.18 6.44 -17.98
CA ALA A 27 -2.31 5.73 -17.06
C ALA A 27 -0.87 5.68 -17.58
N ALA A 28 -0.65 5.36 -18.87
CA ALA A 28 0.68 5.31 -19.47
C ALA A 28 1.40 6.66 -19.37
N ALA A 29 0.75 7.78 -19.72
CA ALA A 29 1.37 9.10 -19.62
C ALA A 29 1.83 9.45 -18.19
N LYS A 30 1.01 9.12 -17.16
CA LYS A 30 1.41 9.30 -15.76
C LYS A 30 2.48 8.31 -15.31
N VAL A 31 2.43 7.07 -15.78
CA VAL A 31 3.44 6.05 -15.51
C VAL A 31 4.78 6.43 -16.15
N GLU A 32 4.80 6.97 -17.37
CA GLU A 32 6.01 7.45 -18.03
C GLU A 32 6.63 8.64 -17.29
N GLN A 33 5.83 9.63 -16.88
CA GLN A 33 6.32 10.75 -16.06
C GLN A 33 6.96 10.25 -14.75
N ILE A 34 6.21 9.47 -13.96
CA ILE A 34 6.71 8.93 -12.68
C ILE A 34 7.91 7.99 -12.91
N THR A 35 7.94 7.25 -14.02
CA THR A 35 9.08 6.37 -14.36
C THR A 35 10.32 7.17 -14.78
N ALA A 36 10.18 8.33 -15.41
CA ALA A 36 11.30 9.21 -15.72
C ALA A 36 11.91 9.82 -14.45
N GLU A 37 11.04 10.31 -13.55
CA GLU A 37 11.41 10.81 -12.22
C GLU A 37 12.11 9.72 -11.38
N LEU A 38 11.56 8.50 -11.36
CA LEU A 38 12.14 7.34 -10.67
C LEU A 38 13.46 6.87 -11.29
N LYS A 39 13.59 6.79 -12.62
CA LYS A 39 14.80 6.26 -13.30
C LYS A 39 16.02 7.18 -13.19
N THR A 40 15.83 8.47 -12.95
CA THR A 40 16.92 9.46 -12.89
C THR A 40 17.21 9.97 -11.47
N GLY A 41 16.23 9.88 -10.56
CA GLY A 41 16.38 10.25 -9.16
C GLY A 41 17.09 9.21 -8.29
N GLU A 42 17.32 9.55 -7.01
CA GLU A 42 18.00 8.67 -6.06
C GLU A 42 17.22 7.38 -5.74
N LEU A 43 15.90 7.39 -5.99
CA LEU A 43 15.00 6.25 -5.82
C LEU A 43 15.36 5.06 -6.76
N ALA A 44 16.08 5.29 -7.86
CA ALA A 44 16.64 4.21 -8.68
C ALA A 44 17.75 3.42 -7.95
N LYS A 45 18.42 4.03 -6.97
CA LYS A 45 19.55 3.45 -6.24
C LYS A 45 19.08 2.64 -5.01
N GLY A 46 17.88 2.91 -4.50
CA GLY A 46 17.31 2.25 -3.33
C GLY A 46 16.11 3.00 -2.75
N GLN A 47 15.52 2.43 -1.69
CA GLN A 47 14.40 3.02 -0.95
C GLN A 47 14.72 3.09 0.54
N SER A 48 14.39 4.21 1.18
CA SER A 48 14.58 4.46 2.61
C SER A 48 13.33 5.13 3.24
N PRO A 49 12.15 4.50 3.13
CA PRO A 49 10.90 5.10 3.60
C PRO A 49 10.92 5.34 5.10
N LYS A 50 10.44 6.51 5.51
CA LYS A 50 10.38 6.93 6.91
C LYS A 50 9.24 6.23 7.66
N TYR A 51 8.15 5.95 6.94
CA TYR A 51 6.90 5.46 7.50
C TYR A 51 6.50 4.09 6.96
N MET A 52 5.79 3.31 7.79
CA MET A 52 4.97 2.19 7.34
C MET A 52 3.48 2.53 7.54
N VAL A 53 2.64 2.12 6.59
CA VAL A 53 1.23 2.51 6.53
C VAL A 53 0.34 1.29 6.29
N PHE A 54 -0.73 1.14 7.09
CA PHE A 54 -1.83 0.21 6.82
C PHE A 54 -3.09 1.00 6.44
N ALA A 55 -3.35 1.08 5.13
CA ALA A 55 -4.53 1.76 4.61
C ALA A 55 -5.60 0.76 4.16
N CYS A 56 -6.88 1.15 4.21
CA CYS A 56 -7.95 0.29 3.71
C CYS A 56 -7.84 0.15 2.19
N SER A 57 -8.29 -0.96 1.62
CA SER A 57 -8.43 -1.12 0.16
C SER A 57 -9.53 -0.25 -0.47
N ASP A 58 -10.35 0.44 0.35
CA ASP A 58 -11.34 1.41 -0.11
C ASP A 58 -10.72 2.47 -1.03
N SER A 59 -11.31 2.68 -2.20
CA SER A 59 -10.77 3.53 -3.27
C SER A 59 -10.69 5.02 -2.89
N ARG A 60 -11.47 5.46 -1.89
CA ARG A 60 -11.60 6.88 -1.50
C ARG A 60 -10.50 7.33 -0.54
N VAL A 61 -9.75 6.40 0.06
CA VAL A 61 -8.73 6.68 1.09
C VAL A 61 -7.33 6.24 0.66
N CYS A 62 -6.90 6.69 -0.53
CA CYS A 62 -5.53 6.48 -1.02
C CYS A 62 -4.52 7.24 -0.14
N PRO A 63 -3.63 6.56 0.62
CA PRO A 63 -2.81 7.24 1.64
C PRO A 63 -1.85 8.28 1.06
N SER A 64 -1.33 8.08 -0.16
CA SER A 64 -0.48 9.07 -0.84
C SER A 64 -1.21 10.36 -1.19
N HIS A 65 -2.53 10.30 -1.43
CA HIS A 65 -3.35 11.51 -1.66
C HIS A 65 -3.80 12.12 -0.33
N VAL A 66 -4.17 11.29 0.65
CA VAL A 66 -4.69 11.74 1.96
C VAL A 66 -3.61 12.43 2.82
N LEU A 67 -2.35 11.98 2.75
CA LEU A 67 -1.21 12.60 3.46
C LEU A 67 -0.18 13.28 2.53
N ASN A 68 -0.46 13.40 1.23
CA ASN A 68 0.44 14.04 0.25
C ASN A 68 1.86 13.44 0.22
N PHE A 69 2.01 12.13 0.48
CA PHE A 69 3.29 11.43 0.43
C PHE A 69 3.88 11.42 -0.99
N GLN A 70 5.18 11.68 -1.08
CA GLN A 70 5.93 11.56 -2.32
C GLN A 70 6.43 10.11 -2.52
N PRO A 71 6.82 9.72 -3.75
CA PRO A 71 7.50 8.45 -3.99
C PRO A 71 8.69 8.27 -3.04
N GLY A 72 8.73 7.15 -2.31
CA GLY A 72 9.77 6.84 -1.35
C GLY A 72 9.53 7.30 0.11
N ASP A 73 8.52 8.11 0.42
CA ASP A 73 8.26 8.53 1.82
C ASP A 73 7.77 7.37 2.72
N ALA A 74 6.94 6.48 2.18
CA ALA A 74 6.18 5.50 2.95
C ALA A 74 6.09 4.12 2.28
N PHE A 75 6.31 3.06 3.07
CA PHE A 75 6.04 1.67 2.69
C PHE A 75 4.59 1.32 3.03
N VAL A 76 3.76 1.10 2.02
CA VAL A 76 2.30 1.00 2.17
C VAL A 76 1.79 -0.42 1.97
N VAL A 77 1.09 -0.94 2.98
CA VAL A 77 0.27 -2.16 2.89
C VAL A 77 -1.21 -1.75 2.79
N ARG A 78 -1.96 -2.37 1.88
CA ARG A 78 -3.41 -2.17 1.75
C ARG A 78 -4.16 -3.49 1.85
N ASN A 79 -5.17 -3.55 2.71
CA ASN A 79 -6.06 -4.69 2.85
C ASN A 79 -7.47 -4.26 3.31
N ILE A 80 -8.41 -5.21 3.31
CA ILE A 80 -9.78 -4.99 3.78
C ILE A 80 -9.74 -4.56 5.26
N ALA A 81 -10.38 -3.44 5.57
CA ALA A 81 -10.47 -2.84 6.90
C ALA A 81 -9.11 -2.58 7.59
N ASN A 82 -8.01 -2.39 6.83
CA ASN A 82 -6.67 -2.02 7.33
C ASN A 82 -6.23 -2.83 8.56
N MET A 83 -6.47 -4.14 8.48
CA MET A 83 -6.24 -5.09 9.56
C MET A 83 -4.75 -5.44 9.69
N VAL A 84 -4.29 -5.46 10.93
CA VAL A 84 -3.00 -6.01 11.34
C VAL A 84 -3.31 -7.14 12.31
N PRO A 85 -3.33 -8.41 11.85
CA PRO A 85 -3.62 -9.55 12.70
C PRO A 85 -2.43 -9.89 13.61
N PRO A 86 -2.63 -10.71 14.66
CA PRO A 86 -1.54 -11.29 15.43
C PRO A 86 -0.57 -12.09 14.55
N PHE A 87 0.65 -12.28 15.05
CA PHE A 87 1.69 -13.02 14.32
C PHE A 87 1.34 -14.51 14.18
N ASP A 88 1.02 -14.94 12.95
CA ASP A 88 0.81 -16.34 12.57
C ASP A 88 1.47 -16.57 11.20
N LYS A 89 2.56 -17.36 11.18
CA LYS A 89 3.32 -17.67 9.95
C LYS A 89 2.50 -18.50 8.94
N ALA A 90 1.52 -19.27 9.39
CA ALA A 90 0.72 -20.14 8.53
C ALA A 90 -0.52 -19.42 7.97
N LYS A 91 -1.12 -18.49 8.71
CA LYS A 91 -2.36 -17.79 8.30
C LYS A 91 -2.14 -16.38 7.74
N TYR A 92 -1.14 -15.65 8.23
CA TYR A 92 -0.99 -14.21 7.95
C TYR A 92 0.38 -13.82 7.39
N GLY A 93 1.07 -14.76 6.74
CA GLY A 93 2.42 -14.59 6.20
C GLY A 93 2.62 -13.33 5.34
N GLY A 94 1.63 -12.92 4.55
CA GLY A 94 1.70 -11.69 3.74
C GLY A 94 1.84 -10.40 4.57
N VAL A 95 1.08 -10.26 5.66
CA VAL A 95 1.20 -9.09 6.56
C VAL A 95 2.44 -9.23 7.45
N GLY A 96 2.74 -10.44 7.92
CA GLY A 96 3.95 -10.73 8.71
C GLY A 96 5.22 -10.36 7.96
N ALA A 97 5.40 -10.85 6.74
CA ALA A 97 6.55 -10.56 5.89
C ALA A 97 6.66 -9.07 5.51
N ALA A 98 5.53 -8.38 5.30
CA ALA A 98 5.55 -6.94 5.03
C ALA A 98 6.06 -6.13 6.24
N ILE A 99 5.69 -6.51 7.47
CA ILE A 99 6.20 -5.90 8.71
C ILE A 99 7.68 -6.26 8.91
N GLU A 100 8.04 -7.54 8.73
CA GLU A 100 9.41 -8.03 8.86
C GLU A 100 10.37 -7.32 7.88
N TYR A 101 9.95 -7.11 6.64
CA TYR A 101 10.72 -6.36 5.65
C TYR A 101 10.84 -4.86 6.02
N ALA A 102 9.73 -4.21 6.37
CA ALA A 102 9.73 -2.80 6.73
C ALA A 102 10.60 -2.49 7.97
N VAL A 103 10.54 -3.34 9.01
CA VAL A 103 11.27 -3.12 10.26
C VAL A 103 12.72 -3.62 10.17
N LEU A 104 12.96 -4.83 9.66
CA LEU A 104 14.32 -5.41 9.66
C LEU A 104 15.19 -4.91 8.50
N HIS A 105 14.59 -4.62 7.34
CA HIS A 105 15.34 -4.26 6.12
C HIS A 105 15.25 -2.76 5.81
N LEU A 106 14.05 -2.16 5.81
CA LEU A 106 13.86 -0.75 5.42
C LEU A 106 14.06 0.28 6.55
N LYS A 107 14.02 -0.13 7.82
CA LYS A 107 14.28 0.70 9.01
C LYS A 107 13.34 1.93 9.18
N VAL A 108 12.02 1.71 9.05
CA VAL A 108 10.97 2.71 9.34
C VAL A 108 10.92 3.14 10.83
N ASN A 109 10.17 4.19 11.21
CA ASN A 109 10.06 4.74 12.59
C ASN A 109 8.58 4.77 13.09
N HIS A 110 8.18 4.31 14.29
CA HIS A 110 8.06 5.11 15.52
C HIS A 110 7.08 6.28 15.38
N SER A 111 5.89 6.00 14.85
CA SER A 111 4.67 6.76 15.16
C SER A 111 3.43 5.89 14.90
N PHE A 112 2.85 5.29 15.94
CA PHE A 112 1.50 4.73 15.84
C PHE A 112 0.48 5.87 16.03
N TYR A 113 -0.37 6.12 15.02
CA TYR A 113 -1.40 7.14 15.08
C TYR A 113 -2.75 6.56 14.67
N ASN A 114 -3.81 6.91 15.41
CA ASN A 114 -5.13 6.33 15.24
C ASN A 114 -6.17 7.45 15.01
N GLY A 115 -6.43 7.76 13.74
CA GLY A 115 -7.42 8.73 13.30
C GLY A 115 -7.67 8.58 11.79
N LEU A 116 -8.87 8.82 11.26
CA LEU A 116 -9.95 9.66 11.82
C LEU A 116 -11.30 8.93 12.01
N ASN A 117 -12.11 9.44 12.95
CA ASN A 117 -13.42 8.88 13.30
C ASN A 117 -14.55 9.36 12.36
N HIS A 118 -14.67 8.80 11.14
CA HIS A 118 -15.97 8.57 10.46
C HIS A 118 -15.80 7.82 9.11
N LYS A 119 -16.44 6.66 8.96
CA LYS A 119 -16.78 5.98 7.68
C LYS A 119 -15.68 5.75 6.62
N GLY A 120 -14.40 5.98 6.92
CA GLY A 120 -13.25 5.64 6.08
C GLY A 120 -12.07 5.25 6.95
N SER A 121 -11.78 3.95 7.04
CA SER A 121 -10.83 3.42 8.03
C SER A 121 -9.37 3.52 7.56
N LEU A 122 -8.51 4.02 8.45
CA LEU A 122 -7.08 4.26 8.21
C LEU A 122 -6.35 4.06 9.55
N LYS A 123 -5.31 3.22 9.59
CA LYS A 123 -4.60 2.85 10.82
C LYS A 123 -3.10 3.00 10.60
N TRP A 124 -2.50 4.02 11.20
CA TRP A 124 -1.10 4.35 10.97
C TRP A 124 -0.22 3.55 11.91
N VAL A 125 0.62 2.67 11.35
CA VAL A 125 1.50 1.76 12.09
C VAL A 125 2.93 1.93 11.59
N ALA A 126 3.58 3.03 11.98
CA ALA A 126 4.97 3.29 11.66
C ALA A 126 5.88 2.76 12.81
N LEU A 127 6.99 2.03 12.52
CA LEU A 127 7.65 1.11 13.49
C LEU A 127 9.20 1.14 13.62
N GLY A 128 9.76 1.89 14.59
CA GLY A 128 11.18 1.98 14.98
C GLY A 128 11.45 3.07 16.05
N TYR A 129 12.42 2.87 16.95
CA TYR A 129 12.53 3.58 18.26
C TYR A 129 13.04 5.04 18.19
N PRO A 130 12.75 5.91 19.19
CA PRO A 130 13.54 7.14 19.38
C PRO A 130 15.01 6.78 19.69
N PRO A 131 16.00 7.51 19.13
CA PRO A 131 17.40 7.28 19.45
C PRO A 131 17.75 7.80 20.85
N SER A 132 18.61 7.06 21.54
CA SER A 132 19.30 7.43 22.78
C SER A 132 20.69 7.96 22.50
#